data_AF-A0A7J0F2G6-F1
#
_entry.id   AF-A0A7J0F2G6-F1
#
_cell.length_a   1.000
_cell.length_b   1.000
_cell.length_c   1.000
_cell.angle_alpha   90.00
_cell.angle_beta   90.00
_cell.angle_gamma   90.00
#
_symmetry.space_group_name_H-M   'P 1'
#
loop_
_entity.id
_entity.type
_entity.pdbx_description
1 polymer ?
#
loop_
_entity_poly.entity_id
_entity_poly.type
_entity_poly.pdbx_seq_one_letter_code
_entity_poly.pdbx_strand_id
1 'polypeptide(L)'
;MGDKNLEDGDIEPAPKLIEVVFQNCRGQVDQWVEPYLRITVERLHRTEKPYLKCLLMQVIADALYYNAPLTLNILQKLGVATEIFSLWFQMLQQTKKSGVRANFKREHDKKVCCLGLTSLLPLPADQLPGEALGRVFSATLDLLVAYKEQVAESAKEEEGEDDDDMDGLQTDDEDDDGDGSDKEMGAKAFRPDDDDDDDSDDDYSDDEELQSPIDEVDPFVFFVDTIKGMQASDPLRFQNLHRRLTSIIRRWQMVLLSMLSREELRLKRKKLEKATESATAAS
;
A
#
# COMPACT_ATOMS: atom_id res chain seq x y z
N MET A 1 -19.78 12.94 -5.07
CA MET A 1 -18.43 13.58 -5.01
C MET A 1 -18.43 15.07 -5.35
N GLY A 2 -19.06 15.54 -6.43
CA GLY A 2 -19.06 16.99 -6.78
C GLY A 2 -20.07 17.86 -6.01
N ASP A 3 -20.98 17.27 -5.22
CA ASP A 3 -21.89 18.05 -4.37
C ASP A 3 -21.13 18.64 -3.17
N LYS A 4 -21.38 19.91 -2.89
CA LYS A 4 -20.73 20.62 -1.78
C LYS A 4 -21.33 20.29 -0.42
N ASN A 5 -22.54 19.74 -0.40
CA ASN A 5 -23.29 19.47 0.82
C ASN A 5 -23.07 18.07 1.40
N LEU A 6 -22.35 17.19 0.68
CA LEU A 6 -22.06 15.83 1.14
C LEU A 6 -20.85 15.84 2.08
N GLU A 7 -20.97 15.13 3.19
CA GLU A 7 -19.90 14.95 4.15
C GLU A 7 -18.87 13.91 3.65
N ASP A 8 -17.71 13.84 4.32
CA ASP A 8 -16.64 12.91 3.96
C ASP A 8 -17.10 11.44 4.07
N GLY A 9 -17.87 11.10 5.11
CA GLY A 9 -18.40 9.74 5.31
C GLY A 9 -19.34 9.28 4.19
N ASP A 10 -20.20 10.16 3.67
CA ASP A 10 -21.14 9.82 2.57
C ASP A 10 -20.44 9.57 1.22
N ILE A 11 -19.15 9.94 1.13
CA ILE A 11 -18.39 9.94 -0.12
C ILE A 11 -17.39 8.78 -0.19
N GLU A 12 -16.99 8.21 0.94
CA GLU A 12 -15.99 7.12 1.02
C GLU A 12 -16.25 5.93 0.07
N PRO A 13 -17.50 5.50 -0.21
CA PRO A 13 -17.75 4.43 -1.19
C PRO A 13 -17.45 4.81 -2.64
N ALA A 14 -17.49 6.11 -2.99
CA ALA A 14 -17.41 6.54 -4.38
C ALA A 14 -16.02 6.33 -5.02
N PRO A 15 -14.88 6.65 -4.36
CA PRO A 15 -13.56 6.28 -4.86
C PRO A 15 -13.40 4.78 -5.11
N LYS A 16 -13.87 3.92 -4.17
CA LYS A 16 -13.81 2.46 -4.31
C LYS A 16 -14.56 1.96 -5.54
N LEU A 17 -15.75 2.50 -5.79
CA LEU A 17 -16.53 2.16 -7.00
C LEU A 17 -15.83 2.57 -8.30
N ILE A 18 -15.15 3.72 -8.32
CA ILE A 18 -14.41 4.17 -9.51
C ILE A 18 -13.19 3.29 -9.75
N GLU A 19 -12.48 2.92 -8.69
CA GLU A 19 -11.37 1.98 -8.73
C GLU A 19 -11.80 0.66 -9.40
N VAL A 20 -12.90 0.05 -8.94
CA VAL A 20 -13.46 -1.17 -9.54
C VAL A 20 -13.73 -0.98 -11.04
N VAL A 21 -14.25 0.17 -11.47
CA VAL A 21 -14.48 0.47 -12.89
C VAL A 21 -13.17 0.49 -13.68
N PHE A 22 -12.12 1.16 -13.18
CA PHE A 22 -10.84 1.21 -13.89
C PHE A 22 -10.12 -0.13 -13.93
N GLN A 23 -10.21 -0.93 -12.87
CA GLN A 23 -9.56 -2.24 -12.79
C GLN A 23 -10.23 -3.28 -13.70
N ASN A 24 -11.56 -3.22 -13.86
CA ASN A 24 -12.31 -4.22 -14.62
C ASN A 24 -12.58 -3.83 -16.09
N CYS A 25 -12.64 -2.54 -16.41
CA CYS A 25 -13.08 -2.07 -17.72
C CYS A 25 -11.93 -1.53 -18.59
N ARG A 26 -10.72 -2.11 -18.47
CA ARG A 26 -9.50 -1.63 -19.15
C ARG A 26 -9.72 -1.42 -20.66
N GLY A 27 -9.49 -0.19 -21.13
CA GLY A 27 -9.64 0.22 -22.53
C GLY A 27 -11.09 0.44 -23.02
N GLN A 28 -12.09 0.33 -22.14
CA GLN A 28 -13.52 0.42 -22.50
C GLN A 28 -14.20 1.69 -21.98
N VAL A 29 -13.55 2.45 -21.08
CA VAL A 29 -14.13 3.58 -20.34
C VAL A 29 -13.32 4.86 -20.46
N ASP A 30 -12.58 5.04 -21.56
CA ASP A 30 -11.73 6.23 -21.80
C ASP A 30 -12.51 7.55 -21.64
N GLN A 31 -13.77 7.59 -22.09
CA GLN A 31 -14.67 8.74 -21.96
C GLN A 31 -15.01 9.13 -20.51
N TRP A 32 -14.86 8.20 -19.57
CA TRP A 32 -15.14 8.41 -18.15
C TRP A 32 -13.90 8.78 -17.33
N VAL A 33 -12.69 8.62 -17.89
CA VAL A 33 -11.43 8.94 -17.20
C VAL A 33 -11.40 10.42 -16.78
N GLU A 34 -11.71 11.35 -17.70
CA GLU A 34 -11.68 12.78 -17.37
C GLU A 34 -12.76 13.20 -16.36
N PRO A 35 -14.05 12.82 -16.51
CA PRO A 35 -15.07 13.08 -15.49
C PRO A 35 -14.70 12.57 -14.10
N TYR A 36 -14.19 11.33 -13.99
CA TYR A 36 -13.79 10.76 -12.71
C TYR A 36 -12.59 11.49 -12.11
N LEU A 37 -11.56 11.81 -12.90
CA LEU A 37 -10.42 12.58 -12.40
C LEU A 37 -10.83 13.97 -11.92
N ARG A 38 -11.75 14.65 -12.61
CA ARG A 38 -12.24 15.98 -12.21
C ARG A 38 -12.90 15.95 -10.83
N ILE A 39 -13.83 15.03 -10.61
CA ILE A 39 -14.53 14.92 -9.31
C ILE A 39 -13.59 14.44 -8.20
N THR A 40 -12.63 13.56 -8.52
CA THR A 40 -11.62 13.08 -7.57
C THR A 40 -10.72 14.22 -7.11
N VAL A 41 -10.20 15.02 -8.04
CA VAL A 41 -9.34 16.17 -7.73
C VAL A 41 -10.10 17.23 -6.93
N GLU A 42 -11.31 17.59 -7.35
CA GLU A 42 -12.15 18.55 -6.61
C GLU A 42 -12.39 18.08 -5.17
N ARG A 43 -12.62 16.78 -4.98
CA ARG A 43 -12.81 16.22 -3.63
C ARG A 43 -11.51 16.21 -2.83
N LEU A 44 -10.38 15.89 -3.48
CA LEU A 44 -9.06 15.85 -2.84
C LEU A 44 -8.65 17.22 -2.28
N HIS A 45 -9.01 18.32 -2.96
CA HIS A 45 -8.78 19.68 -2.48
C HIS A 45 -9.60 20.06 -1.24
N ARG A 46 -10.69 19.34 -0.96
CA ARG A 46 -11.66 19.68 0.09
C ARG A 46 -11.57 18.80 1.33
N THR A 47 -11.20 17.53 1.15
CA THR A 47 -11.16 16.56 2.25
C THR A 47 -10.03 16.91 3.22
N GLU A 48 -10.32 16.83 4.51
CA GLU A 48 -9.29 16.89 5.55
C GLU A 48 -8.91 15.50 6.04
N LYS A 49 -9.84 14.53 5.95
CA LYS A 49 -9.63 13.13 6.34
C LYS A 49 -8.45 12.46 5.62
N PRO A 50 -7.43 11.96 6.34
CA PRO A 50 -6.28 11.26 5.76
C PRO A 50 -6.67 10.02 4.95
N TYR A 51 -7.63 9.23 5.44
CA TYR A 51 -8.08 8.02 4.77
C TYR A 51 -8.72 8.31 3.41
N LEU A 52 -9.65 9.28 3.34
CA LEU A 52 -10.27 9.68 2.08
C LEU A 52 -9.24 10.26 1.08
N LYS A 53 -8.20 10.96 1.55
CA LYS A 53 -7.07 11.37 0.68
C LYS A 53 -6.36 10.17 0.07
N CYS A 54 -6.15 9.09 0.83
CA CYS A 54 -5.56 7.86 0.30
C CYS A 54 -6.45 7.25 -0.78
N LEU A 55 -7.75 7.08 -0.54
CA LEU A 55 -8.71 6.53 -1.51
C LEU A 55 -8.76 7.36 -2.81
N LEU A 56 -8.81 8.69 -2.70
CA LEU A 56 -8.83 9.58 -3.87
C LEU A 56 -7.51 9.53 -4.65
N MET A 57 -6.37 9.38 -3.97
CA MET A 57 -5.09 9.19 -4.64
C MET A 57 -5.00 7.83 -5.33
N GLN A 58 -5.61 6.78 -4.77
CA GLN A 58 -5.71 5.46 -5.41
C GLN A 58 -6.48 5.53 -6.72
N VAL A 59 -7.60 6.28 -6.79
CA VAL A 59 -8.30 6.52 -8.07
C VAL A 59 -7.39 7.11 -9.15
N ILE A 60 -6.48 8.01 -8.78
CA ILE A 60 -5.50 8.60 -9.72
C ILE A 60 -4.46 7.55 -10.14
N ALA A 61 -4.00 6.71 -9.21
CA ALA A 61 -3.09 5.61 -9.48
C ALA A 61 -3.71 4.55 -10.41
N ASP A 62 -4.98 4.16 -10.19
CA ASP A 62 -5.72 3.27 -11.08
C ASP A 62 -5.92 3.88 -12.46
N ALA A 63 -6.25 5.17 -12.56
CA ALA A 63 -6.36 5.85 -13.84
C ALA A 63 -5.02 5.86 -14.60
N LEU A 64 -3.89 6.00 -13.89
CA LEU A 64 -2.56 5.89 -14.49
C LEU A 64 -2.25 4.45 -14.92
N TYR A 65 -2.59 3.46 -14.11
CA TYR A 65 -2.43 2.06 -14.46
C TYR A 65 -3.29 1.66 -15.66
N TYR A 66 -4.52 2.17 -15.73
CA TYR A 66 -5.47 2.00 -16.82
C TYR A 66 -4.90 2.53 -18.15
N ASN A 67 -4.52 3.82 -18.19
CA ASN A 67 -3.98 4.49 -19.37
C ASN A 67 -3.13 5.73 -18.97
N ALA A 68 -1.85 5.52 -18.69
CA ALA A 68 -0.93 6.57 -18.23
C ALA A 68 -0.84 7.79 -19.19
N PRO A 69 -0.69 7.63 -20.52
CA PRO A 69 -0.66 8.78 -21.43
C PRO A 69 -1.94 9.62 -21.37
N LEU A 70 -3.12 8.99 -21.37
CA LEU A 70 -4.41 9.68 -21.31
C LEU A 70 -4.55 10.44 -19.99
N THR A 71 -4.33 9.75 -18.88
CA THR A 71 -4.48 10.30 -17.53
C THR A 71 -3.52 11.46 -17.28
N LEU A 72 -2.25 11.33 -17.67
CA LEU A 72 -1.28 12.41 -17.50
C LEU A 72 -1.66 13.64 -18.33
N ASN A 73 -2.12 13.45 -19.57
CA ASN A 73 -2.60 14.55 -20.41
C ASN A 73 -3.80 15.27 -19.79
N ILE A 74 -4.74 14.53 -19.19
CA ILE A 74 -5.89 15.13 -18.50
C ILE A 74 -5.41 15.97 -17.31
N LEU A 75 -4.56 15.41 -16.44
CA LEU A 75 -4.02 16.14 -15.28
C LEU A 75 -3.26 17.40 -15.68
N GLN A 76 -2.52 17.36 -16.80
CA GLN A 76 -1.83 18.52 -17.37
C GLN A 76 -2.81 19.57 -17.91
N LYS A 77 -3.86 19.16 -18.64
CA LYS A 77 -4.92 20.06 -19.13
C LYS A 77 -5.71 20.72 -18.01
N LEU A 78 -5.91 20.01 -16.91
CA LEU A 78 -6.54 20.53 -15.69
C LEU A 78 -5.61 21.48 -14.91
N GLY A 79 -4.30 21.50 -15.21
CA GLY A 79 -3.33 22.34 -14.51
C GLY A 79 -2.93 21.82 -13.12
N VAL A 80 -3.31 20.58 -12.76
CA VAL A 80 -3.13 20.03 -11.41
C VAL A 80 -2.03 18.97 -11.31
N ALA A 81 -1.42 18.55 -12.43
CA ALA A 81 -0.44 17.47 -12.44
C ALA A 81 0.70 17.66 -11.41
N THR A 82 1.35 18.82 -11.41
CA THR A 82 2.47 19.11 -10.48
C THR A 82 2.03 19.06 -9.02
N GLU A 83 0.86 19.62 -8.71
CA GLU A 83 0.29 19.64 -7.37
C GLU A 83 0.00 18.22 -6.87
N ILE A 84 -0.72 17.43 -7.68
CA ILE A 84 -1.12 16.06 -7.35
C ILE A 84 0.10 15.18 -7.11
N PHE A 85 1.11 15.21 -8.00
CA PHE A 85 2.32 14.43 -7.80
C PHE A 85 3.11 14.87 -6.58
N SER A 86 3.16 16.18 -6.29
CA SER A 86 3.86 16.69 -5.10
C SER A 86 3.18 16.22 -3.82
N LEU A 87 1.85 16.31 -3.76
CA LEU A 87 1.06 15.78 -2.65
C LEU A 87 1.24 14.27 -2.51
N TRP A 88 1.17 13.52 -3.61
CA TRP A 88 1.34 12.08 -3.58
C TRP A 88 2.71 11.67 -3.04
N PHE A 89 3.79 12.29 -3.53
CA PHE A 89 5.13 12.02 -3.02
C PHE A 89 5.30 12.40 -1.54
N GLN A 90 4.66 13.47 -1.09
CA GLN A 90 4.64 13.83 0.33
C GLN A 90 3.93 12.74 1.15
N MET A 91 2.73 12.30 0.72
CA MET A 91 1.98 11.24 1.40
C MET A 91 2.78 9.93 1.47
N LEU A 92 3.50 9.58 0.40
CA LEU A 92 4.35 8.39 0.33
C LEU A 92 5.58 8.44 1.24
N GLN A 93 6.06 9.65 1.60
CA GLN A 93 7.20 9.86 2.48
C GLN A 93 6.83 10.03 3.95
N GLN A 94 5.56 10.32 4.25
CA GLN A 94 5.09 10.51 5.61
C GLN A 94 5.09 9.19 6.39
N THR A 95 5.80 9.19 7.51
CA THR A 95 5.88 8.08 8.47
C THR A 95 5.49 8.58 9.86
N LYS A 96 4.81 7.73 10.63
CA LYS A 96 4.55 7.96 12.06
C LYS A 96 5.86 7.90 12.86
N LYS A 97 5.84 8.34 14.12
CA LYS A 97 6.99 8.23 15.05
C LYS A 97 7.46 6.78 15.22
N SER A 98 6.56 5.81 15.08
CA SER A 98 6.87 4.37 15.09
C SER A 98 7.66 3.87 13.88
N GLY A 99 7.85 4.69 12.85
CA GLY A 99 8.47 4.30 11.57
C GLY A 99 7.49 3.69 10.57
N VAL A 100 6.25 3.41 10.97
CA VAL A 100 5.19 2.90 10.08
C VAL A 100 4.71 4.01 9.13
N ARG A 101 4.39 3.65 7.88
CA ARG A 101 3.82 4.60 6.90
C ARG A 101 2.50 5.21 7.43
N ALA A 102 2.36 6.52 7.28
CA ALA A 102 1.13 7.21 7.68
C ALA A 102 -0.03 6.96 6.69
N ASN A 103 0.31 6.82 5.40
CA ASN A 103 -0.62 6.65 4.28
C ASN A 103 -0.36 5.31 3.56
N PHE A 104 -1.38 4.81 2.84
CA PHE A 104 -1.30 3.57 2.04
C PHE A 104 -0.83 2.37 2.87
N LYS A 105 -1.54 2.13 3.98
CA LYS A 105 -1.15 1.14 5.00
C LYS A 105 -1.46 -0.29 4.57
N ARG A 106 -2.50 -0.50 3.76
CA ARG A 106 -2.87 -1.85 3.28
C ARG A 106 -1.91 -2.35 2.21
N GLU A 107 -1.86 -3.65 2.02
CA GLU A 107 -1.10 -4.26 0.93
C GLU A 107 -1.62 -3.77 -0.43
N HIS A 108 -2.94 -3.83 -0.60
CA HIS A 108 -3.64 -3.39 -1.80
C HIS A 108 -3.33 -1.94 -2.18
N ASP A 109 -3.42 -1.01 -1.21
CA ASP A 109 -3.10 0.40 -1.44
C ASP A 109 -1.70 0.60 -2.04
N LYS A 110 -0.71 -0.16 -1.53
CA LYS A 110 0.68 -0.12 -2.02
C LYS A 110 0.77 -0.69 -3.42
N LYS A 111 0.07 -1.80 -3.69
CA LYS A 111 0.00 -2.44 -5.00
C LYS A 111 -0.55 -1.48 -6.06
N VAL A 112 -1.71 -0.88 -5.82
CA VAL A 112 -2.33 0.11 -6.72
C VAL A 112 -1.38 1.27 -6.99
N CYS A 113 -0.77 1.85 -5.94
CA CYS A 113 0.19 2.94 -6.10
C CYS A 113 1.46 2.54 -6.89
N CYS A 114 2.00 1.34 -6.63
CA CYS A 114 3.13 0.77 -7.37
C CYS A 114 2.84 0.69 -8.86
N LEU A 115 1.69 0.10 -9.22
CA LEU A 115 1.28 -0.13 -10.60
C LEU A 115 1.02 1.20 -11.34
N GLY A 116 0.36 2.15 -10.69
CA GLY A 116 0.13 3.49 -11.22
C GLY A 116 1.42 4.25 -11.52
N LEU A 117 2.36 4.31 -10.55
CA LEU A 117 3.65 4.98 -10.76
C LEU A 117 4.54 4.25 -11.78
N THR A 118 4.55 2.93 -11.77
CA THR A 118 5.30 2.13 -12.76
C THR A 118 4.85 2.44 -14.18
N SER A 119 3.54 2.63 -14.38
CA SER A 119 2.95 2.92 -15.70
C SER A 119 3.39 4.25 -16.30
N LEU A 120 3.98 5.16 -15.50
CA LEU A 120 4.56 6.42 -15.96
C LEU A 120 5.97 6.26 -16.54
N LEU A 121 6.72 5.24 -16.12
CA LEU A 121 8.12 5.05 -16.49
C LEU A 121 8.37 4.96 -18.02
N PRO A 122 7.53 4.28 -18.83
CA PRO A 122 7.77 4.17 -20.26
C PRO A 122 7.31 5.42 -21.04
N LEU A 123 6.60 6.37 -20.42
CA LEU A 123 6.11 7.57 -21.11
C LEU A 123 7.25 8.41 -21.63
N PRO A 124 7.23 8.94 -22.86
CA PRO A 124 8.33 9.68 -23.48
C PRO A 124 8.72 10.97 -22.73
N ALA A 125 9.91 11.52 -23.03
CA ALA A 125 10.52 12.62 -22.28
C ALA A 125 9.78 13.96 -22.39
N ASP A 126 8.97 14.13 -23.44
CA ASP A 126 8.05 15.25 -23.64
C ASP A 126 6.87 15.22 -22.64
N GLN A 127 6.38 14.02 -22.31
CA GLN A 127 5.31 13.84 -21.32
C GLN A 127 5.86 13.77 -19.89
N LEU A 128 6.97 13.08 -19.68
CA LEU A 128 7.61 12.92 -18.37
C LEU A 128 9.10 13.30 -18.40
N PRO A 129 9.42 14.56 -18.05
CA PRO A 129 10.78 15.06 -18.01
C PRO A 129 11.69 14.25 -17.08
N GLY A 130 13.00 14.26 -17.36
CA GLY A 130 13.97 13.44 -16.65
C GLY A 130 13.99 13.64 -15.14
N GLU A 131 13.77 14.86 -14.62
CA GLU A 131 13.71 15.10 -13.17
C GLU A 131 12.52 14.39 -12.53
N ALA A 132 11.33 14.55 -13.10
CA ALA A 132 10.11 13.89 -12.64
C ALA A 132 10.24 12.36 -12.73
N LEU A 133 10.79 11.84 -13.83
CA LEU A 133 11.06 10.41 -14.00
C LEU A 133 11.93 9.84 -12.88
N GLY A 134 12.96 10.58 -12.45
CA GLY A 134 13.84 10.16 -11.36
C GLY A 134 13.10 10.06 -10.01
N ARG A 135 12.19 11.00 -9.74
CA ARG A 135 11.36 10.99 -8.52
C ARG A 135 10.34 9.86 -8.56
N VAL A 136 9.64 9.68 -9.68
CA VAL A 136 8.70 8.58 -9.90
C VAL A 136 9.40 7.23 -9.68
N PHE A 137 10.53 6.99 -10.33
CA PHE A 137 11.28 5.74 -10.18
C PHE A 137 11.70 5.47 -8.74
N SER A 138 12.16 6.50 -8.03
CA SER A 138 12.57 6.36 -6.62
C SER A 138 11.37 6.00 -5.73
N ALA A 139 10.25 6.69 -5.91
CA ALA A 139 9.02 6.41 -5.17
C ALA A 139 8.48 5.00 -5.47
N THR A 140 8.52 4.56 -6.73
CA THR A 140 8.15 3.20 -7.13
C THR A 140 9.01 2.15 -6.43
N LEU A 141 10.34 2.34 -6.39
CA LEU A 141 11.23 1.41 -5.69
C LEU A 141 10.96 1.35 -4.18
N ASP A 142 10.77 2.50 -3.54
CA ASP A 142 10.50 2.55 -2.09
C ASP A 142 9.13 1.92 -1.74
N LEU A 143 8.14 2.02 -2.63
CA LEU A 143 6.86 1.31 -2.49
C LEU A 143 6.99 -0.19 -2.72
N LEU A 144 7.76 -0.63 -3.72
CA LEU A 144 8.00 -2.06 -3.99
C LEU A 144 8.65 -2.75 -2.78
N VAL A 145 9.62 -2.10 -2.13
CA VAL A 145 10.22 -2.61 -0.88
C VAL A 145 9.15 -2.78 0.18
N ALA A 146 8.36 -1.73 0.44
CA ALA A 146 7.33 -1.76 1.47
C ALA A 146 6.24 -2.80 1.20
N TYR A 147 5.86 -3.00 -0.06
CA TYR A 147 4.94 -4.06 -0.47
C TYR A 147 5.52 -5.44 -0.17
N LYS A 148 6.78 -5.70 -0.55
CA LYS A 148 7.42 -7.00 -0.30
C LYS A 148 7.64 -7.28 1.17
N GLU A 149 7.98 -6.27 1.96
CA GLU A 149 8.14 -6.40 3.41
C GLU A 149 6.82 -6.84 4.05
N GLN A 150 5.71 -6.22 3.66
CA GLN A 150 4.38 -6.58 4.16
C GLN A 150 3.94 -7.98 3.73
N VAL A 151 4.07 -8.34 2.45
CA VAL A 151 3.76 -9.71 1.96
C VAL A 151 4.56 -10.76 2.73
N ALA A 152 5.84 -10.47 3.01
CA ALA A 152 6.70 -11.37 3.77
C ALA A 152 6.37 -11.40 5.28
N GLU A 153 5.67 -10.41 5.81
CA GLU A 153 5.17 -10.39 7.20
C GLU A 153 3.86 -11.17 7.32
N SER A 154 2.88 -10.93 6.45
CA SER A 154 1.63 -11.68 6.42
C SER A 154 1.86 -13.17 6.21
N ALA A 155 2.78 -13.56 5.31
CA ALA A 155 3.15 -14.97 5.13
C ALA A 155 3.83 -15.61 6.37
N LYS A 156 4.28 -14.84 7.37
CA LYS A 156 4.77 -15.40 8.64
C LYS A 156 3.64 -15.63 9.62
N GLU A 157 2.65 -14.75 9.63
CA GLU A 157 1.47 -14.82 10.51
C GLU A 157 0.66 -16.06 10.14
N GLU A 158 0.39 -16.27 8.85
CA GLU A 158 -0.30 -17.48 8.36
C GLU A 158 0.44 -18.78 8.68
N GLU A 159 1.78 -18.79 8.61
CA GLU A 159 2.58 -19.98 8.93
C GLU A 159 2.76 -20.21 10.44
N GLY A 160 2.39 -19.25 11.29
CA GLY A 160 2.49 -19.33 12.75
C GLY A 160 1.20 -19.81 13.43
N GLU A 161 0.06 -19.72 12.75
CA GLU A 161 -1.25 -20.17 13.27
C GLU A 161 -1.47 -21.68 13.13
N ASP A 162 -0.72 -22.38 12.27
CA ASP A 162 -0.82 -23.85 12.07
C ASP A 162 -0.16 -24.70 13.18
N ASP A 163 0.59 -24.09 14.11
CA ASP A 163 1.24 -24.80 15.24
C ASP A 163 0.50 -24.64 16.59
N ASP A 164 -0.55 -23.81 16.66
CA ASP A 164 -1.29 -23.51 17.90
C ASP A 164 -2.63 -24.27 18.06
N ASP A 165 -2.85 -25.37 17.30
CA ASP A 165 -4.11 -26.14 17.34
C ASP A 165 -3.95 -27.64 17.65
N MET A 166 -3.11 -27.97 18.64
CA MET A 166 -3.11 -29.30 19.29
C MET A 166 -2.81 -29.21 20.79
N ASP A 167 -3.72 -28.63 21.58
CA ASP A 167 -3.90 -29.09 22.96
C ASP A 167 -5.39 -29.26 23.30
N GLY A 168 -5.96 -30.29 22.67
CA GLY A 168 -7.25 -30.84 23.05
C GLY A 168 -7.11 -31.74 24.29
N LEU A 169 -7.96 -31.43 25.27
CA LEU A 169 -8.48 -32.31 26.33
C LEU A 169 -7.56 -32.54 27.54
N GLN A 170 -7.82 -31.77 28.61
CA GLN A 170 -8.13 -32.37 29.92
C GLN A 170 -9.29 -31.63 30.59
N THR A 171 -10.44 -32.30 30.57
CA THR A 171 -11.50 -32.18 31.58
C THR A 171 -10.99 -32.72 32.92
N ASP A 172 -11.12 -31.93 33.98
CA ASP A 172 -11.52 -32.32 35.35
C ASP A 172 -11.58 -31.00 36.15
N ASP A 173 -12.76 -30.45 36.41
CA ASP A 173 -13.65 -30.77 37.54
C ASP A 173 -13.00 -30.54 38.93
N GLU A 174 -13.56 -29.53 39.61
CA GLU A 174 -13.92 -29.46 41.04
C GLU A 174 -13.47 -28.18 41.78
N ASP A 175 -14.49 -27.37 42.09
CA ASP A 175 -14.80 -26.66 43.33
C ASP A 175 -13.77 -25.68 43.94
N ASP A 176 -14.19 -24.43 44.18
CA ASP A 176 -14.61 -23.99 45.53
C ASP A 176 -14.96 -22.48 45.57
N ASP A 177 -16.22 -22.22 45.95
CA ASP A 177 -16.79 -21.12 46.74
C ASP A 177 -16.28 -19.67 46.69
N GLY A 178 -17.24 -18.75 46.52
CA GLY A 178 -17.46 -17.72 47.55
C GLY A 178 -17.44 -16.24 47.14
N ASP A 179 -18.62 -15.61 47.25
CA ASP A 179 -18.86 -14.22 47.73
C ASP A 179 -18.38 -13.07 46.79
N GLY A 180 -19.22 -12.24 46.18
CA GLY A 180 -20.29 -11.47 46.81
C GLY A 180 -19.79 -10.11 47.33
N SER A 181 -19.55 -9.10 46.49
CA SER A 181 -19.71 -7.69 46.92
C SER A 181 -19.71 -6.70 45.76
N ASP A 182 -20.84 -6.03 45.62
CA ASP A 182 -21.10 -4.76 44.96
C ASP A 182 -20.32 -3.60 45.64
N LYS A 183 -19.91 -2.56 44.87
CA LYS A 183 -19.73 -1.14 45.29
C LYS A 183 -18.96 -0.26 44.26
N GLU A 184 -19.73 0.44 43.44
CA GLU A 184 -19.86 1.91 43.38
C GLU A 184 -18.62 2.84 43.51
N MET A 185 -18.40 3.61 42.43
CA MET A 185 -17.94 5.02 42.27
C MET A 185 -16.69 5.58 43.00
N GLY A 186 -15.81 6.22 42.22
CA GLY A 186 -14.75 7.08 42.75
C GLY A 186 -13.97 7.90 41.71
N ALA A 187 -14.53 9.05 41.30
CA ALA A 187 -13.89 10.33 40.95
C ALA A 187 -12.52 10.39 40.22
N LYS A 188 -12.61 10.91 38.99
CA LYS A 188 -11.71 11.84 38.27
C LYS A 188 -10.47 12.35 39.05
N ALA A 189 -9.29 12.03 38.51
CA ALA A 189 -8.08 12.83 38.68
C ALA A 189 -7.57 13.27 37.30
N PHE A 190 -7.65 14.57 37.05
CA PHE A 190 -7.04 15.31 35.94
C PHE A 190 -5.57 14.90 35.76
N ARG A 191 -5.20 14.50 34.54
CA ARG A 191 -3.84 14.65 34.00
C ARG A 191 -3.92 15.49 32.72
N PRO A 192 -2.95 16.40 32.48
CA PRO A 192 -3.00 17.37 31.40
C PRO A 192 -2.49 16.78 30.09
N ASP A 193 -3.13 17.18 28.99
CA ASP A 193 -2.69 17.12 27.58
C ASP A 193 -1.46 16.25 27.30
N ASP A 194 -1.69 14.99 26.94
CA ASP A 194 -0.92 14.38 25.87
C ASP A 194 -1.89 14.31 24.68
N ASP A 195 -1.65 15.18 23.69
CA ASP A 195 -2.16 15.07 22.32
C ASP A 195 -1.55 13.80 21.67
N ASP A 196 -1.88 12.63 22.22
CA ASP A 196 -1.95 11.43 21.43
C ASP A 196 -3.31 11.49 20.74
N ASP A 197 -3.31 12.11 19.55
CA ASP A 197 -4.30 11.86 18.51
C ASP A 197 -4.25 10.36 18.21
N ASP A 198 -4.98 9.64 19.05
CA ASP A 198 -5.51 8.31 18.87
C ASP A 198 -6.48 8.36 17.70
N ASP A 199 -5.94 8.53 16.50
CA ASP A 199 -6.57 8.11 15.24
C ASP A 199 -6.57 6.56 15.25
N SER A 200 -7.32 6.00 16.20
CA SER A 200 -7.91 4.67 16.17
C SER A 200 -8.96 4.65 15.05
N ASP A 201 -8.48 4.82 13.81
CA ASP A 201 -9.19 4.54 12.57
C ASP A 201 -9.06 3.02 12.27
N ASP A 202 -9.24 2.21 13.32
CA ASP A 202 -9.22 0.74 13.30
C ASP A 202 -10.50 0.15 12.65
N ASP A 203 -11.28 0.98 11.96
CA ASP A 203 -12.35 0.52 11.07
C ASP A 203 -11.80 0.30 9.65
N TYR A 204 -10.66 -0.37 9.54
CA TYR A 204 -10.19 -0.96 8.29
C TYR A 204 -10.98 -2.24 7.94
N SER A 205 -12.23 -2.36 8.38
CA SER A 205 -13.20 -3.38 7.94
C SER A 205 -13.58 -3.11 6.48
N ASP A 206 -12.76 -3.58 5.56
CA ASP A 206 -13.12 -3.76 4.15
C ASP A 206 -12.90 -5.24 3.82
N ASP A 207 -13.56 -6.11 4.59
CA ASP A 207 -13.73 -7.55 4.34
C ASP A 207 -14.66 -7.78 3.13
N GLU A 208 -14.40 -7.07 2.03
CA GLU A 208 -14.97 -7.39 0.73
C GLU A 208 -13.83 -7.82 -0.17
N GLU A 209 -13.44 -9.09 -0.06
CA GLU A 209 -12.55 -9.78 -1.00
C GLU A 209 -13.21 -9.83 -2.39
N LEU A 210 -13.25 -8.69 -3.08
CA LEU A 210 -13.65 -8.61 -4.46
C LEU A 210 -12.43 -8.90 -5.32
N GLN A 211 -12.35 -10.15 -5.79
CA GLN A 211 -11.32 -10.55 -6.74
C GLN A 211 -11.43 -9.69 -8.02
N SER A 212 -10.37 -8.96 -8.31
CA SER A 212 -10.26 -8.06 -9.46
C SER A 212 -9.08 -8.48 -10.36
N PRO A 213 -9.06 -8.09 -11.64
CA PRO A 213 -7.94 -8.40 -12.54
C PRO A 213 -6.58 -7.88 -12.04
N ILE A 214 -6.57 -6.89 -11.15
CA ILE A 214 -5.33 -6.37 -10.57
C ILE A 214 -4.68 -7.38 -9.61
N ASP A 215 -5.47 -8.28 -9.01
CA ASP A 215 -4.99 -9.22 -8.00
C ASP A 215 -3.98 -10.22 -8.57
N GLU A 216 -4.15 -10.61 -9.82
CA GLU A 216 -3.23 -11.50 -10.54
C GLU A 216 -1.92 -10.81 -10.95
N VAL A 217 -1.83 -9.48 -10.85
CA VAL A 217 -0.68 -8.72 -11.30
C VAL A 217 0.35 -8.60 -10.17
N ASP A 218 1.52 -9.21 -10.36
CA ASP A 218 2.65 -9.01 -9.47
C ASP A 218 3.34 -7.65 -9.75
N PRO A 219 3.43 -6.74 -8.75
CA PRO A 219 4.02 -5.41 -8.94
C PRO A 219 5.50 -5.43 -9.33
N PHE A 220 6.28 -6.42 -8.86
CA PHE A 220 7.69 -6.56 -9.19
C PHE A 220 7.88 -7.02 -10.62
N VAL A 221 7.12 -8.02 -11.05
CA VAL A 221 7.14 -8.50 -12.44
C VAL A 221 6.74 -7.37 -13.38
N PHE A 222 5.65 -6.67 -13.07
CA PHE A 222 5.20 -5.52 -13.86
C PHE A 222 6.27 -4.42 -13.96
N PHE A 223 6.93 -4.09 -12.84
CA PHE A 223 8.04 -3.13 -12.83
C PHE A 223 9.22 -3.59 -13.69
N VAL A 224 9.67 -4.83 -13.51
CA VAL A 224 10.82 -5.37 -14.25
C VAL A 224 10.55 -5.38 -15.76
N ASP A 225 9.36 -5.81 -16.17
CA ASP A 225 8.99 -5.87 -17.59
C ASP A 225 8.83 -4.47 -18.18
N THR A 226 8.30 -3.51 -17.42
CA THR A 226 8.24 -2.10 -17.81
C THR A 226 9.63 -1.51 -18.02
N ILE A 227 10.58 -1.78 -17.12
CA ILE A 227 11.96 -1.30 -17.25
C ILE A 227 12.68 -1.95 -18.43
N LYS A 228 12.50 -3.25 -18.66
CA LYS A 228 13.04 -3.94 -19.85
C LYS A 228 12.46 -3.34 -21.13
N GLY A 229 11.15 -3.06 -21.16
CA GLY A 229 10.48 -2.39 -22.27
C GLY A 229 11.07 -1.02 -22.55
N MET A 230 11.26 -0.20 -21.51
CA MET A 230 11.89 1.12 -21.61
C MET A 230 13.35 1.03 -22.08
N GLN A 231 14.11 0.05 -21.60
CA GLN A 231 15.49 -0.17 -22.04
C GLN A 231 15.57 -0.54 -23.52
N ALA A 232 14.60 -1.32 -24.01
CA ALA A 232 14.53 -1.72 -25.42
C ALA A 232 14.07 -0.57 -26.33
N SER A 233 13.12 0.25 -25.89
CA SER A 233 12.56 1.35 -26.68
C SER A 233 13.40 2.63 -26.65
N ASP A 234 14.01 2.97 -25.51
CA ASP A 234 14.84 4.16 -25.32
C ASP A 234 16.07 3.86 -24.42
N PRO A 235 17.13 3.25 -24.99
CA PRO A 235 18.33 2.88 -24.25
C PRO A 235 19.05 4.08 -23.62
N LEU A 236 19.04 5.25 -24.28
CA LEU A 236 19.75 6.43 -23.81
C LEU A 236 19.08 6.99 -22.56
N ARG A 237 17.75 7.01 -22.54
CA ARG A 237 16.99 7.45 -21.37
C ARG A 237 17.14 6.51 -20.20
N PHE A 238 17.12 5.20 -20.43
CA PHE A 238 17.41 4.23 -19.39
C PHE A 238 18.82 4.42 -18.82
N GLN A 239 19.85 4.61 -19.66
CA GLN A 239 21.23 4.87 -19.19
C GLN A 239 21.33 6.15 -18.35
N ASN A 240 20.65 7.23 -18.75
CA ASN A 240 20.63 8.48 -18.01
C ASN A 240 19.95 8.32 -16.65
N LEU A 241 18.83 7.61 -16.60
CA LEU A 241 18.11 7.29 -15.36
C LEU A 241 18.98 6.43 -14.44
N HIS A 242 19.55 5.34 -14.98
CA HIS A 242 20.41 4.42 -14.25
C HIS A 242 21.61 5.15 -13.63
N ARG A 243 22.32 5.97 -14.42
CA ARG A 243 23.46 6.76 -13.93
C ARG A 243 23.09 7.66 -12.76
N ARG A 244 21.97 8.40 -12.88
CA ARG A 244 21.48 9.32 -11.84
C ARG A 244 21.04 8.59 -10.57
N LEU A 245 20.46 7.41 -10.71
CA LEU A 245 19.88 6.65 -9.61
C LEU A 245 20.78 5.51 -9.14
N THR A 246 22.04 5.45 -9.59
CA THR A 246 22.98 4.36 -9.24
C THR A 246 23.06 4.14 -7.72
N SER A 247 23.08 5.21 -6.93
CA SER A 247 23.11 5.14 -5.46
C SER A 247 21.82 4.55 -4.89
N ILE A 248 20.67 4.94 -5.42
CA ILE A 248 19.35 4.44 -5.01
C ILE A 248 19.18 2.98 -5.40
N ILE A 249 19.58 2.61 -6.62
CA ILE A 249 19.55 1.22 -7.10
C ILE A 249 20.46 0.34 -6.23
N ARG A 250 21.66 0.81 -5.87
CA ARG A 250 22.56 0.09 -4.96
C ARG A 250 21.95 -0.09 -3.57
N ARG A 251 21.34 0.96 -3.01
CA ARG A 251 20.62 0.87 -1.73
C ARG A 251 19.55 -0.21 -1.79
N TRP A 252 18.76 -0.18 -2.86
CA TRP A 252 17.68 -1.15 -3.08
C TRP A 252 18.19 -2.59 -3.23
N GLN A 253 19.28 -2.79 -3.99
CA GLN A 253 19.94 -4.10 -4.11
C GLN A 253 20.39 -4.63 -2.74
N MET A 254 20.95 -3.78 -1.87
CA MET A 254 21.32 -4.19 -0.51
C MET A 254 20.10 -4.58 0.32
N VAL A 255 19.00 -3.83 0.24
CA VAL A 255 17.75 -4.16 0.93
C VAL A 255 17.22 -5.50 0.45
N LEU A 256 17.09 -5.70 -0.86
CA LEU A 256 16.60 -6.96 -1.44
C LEU A 256 17.47 -8.16 -1.06
N LEU A 257 18.81 -8.01 -1.10
CA LEU A 257 19.74 -9.05 -0.66
C LEU A 257 19.60 -9.37 0.82
N SER A 258 19.35 -8.35 1.66
CA SER A 258 19.10 -8.56 3.09
C SER A 258 17.80 -9.30 3.34
N MET A 259 16.75 -9.04 2.56
CA MET A 259 15.48 -9.76 2.63
C MET A 259 15.66 -11.22 2.23
N LEU A 260 16.33 -11.49 1.10
CA LEU A 260 16.65 -12.85 0.66
C LEU A 260 17.50 -13.61 1.69
N SER A 261 18.50 -12.95 2.26
CA SER A 261 19.34 -13.55 3.31
C SER A 261 18.53 -13.88 4.57
N ARG A 262 17.56 -13.03 4.95
CA ARG A 262 16.64 -13.30 6.06
C ARG A 262 15.74 -14.50 5.76
N GLU A 263 15.19 -14.60 4.54
CA GLU A 263 14.39 -15.74 4.10
C GLU A 263 15.18 -17.06 4.14
N GLU A 264 16.42 -17.07 3.66
CA GLU A 264 17.29 -18.27 3.70
C GLU A 264 17.62 -18.71 5.13
N LEU A 265 17.96 -17.75 6.00
CA LEU A 265 18.22 -18.03 7.42
C LEU A 265 16.97 -18.57 8.10
N ARG A 266 15.80 -18.03 7.76
CA ARG A 266 14.50 -18.50 8.26
C ARG A 266 14.24 -19.95 7.85
N LEU A 267 14.43 -20.29 6.57
CA LEU A 267 14.25 -21.66 6.08
C LEU A 267 15.21 -22.65 6.76
N LYS A 268 16.44 -22.21 7.08
CA LYS A 268 17.40 -23.02 7.84
C LYS A 268 16.97 -23.23 9.29
N ARG A 269 16.43 -22.20 9.96
CA ARG A 269 15.90 -22.32 11.33
C ARG A 269 14.70 -23.27 11.40
N LYS A 270 13.69 -23.09 10.54
CA LYS A 270 12.53 -24.00 10.45
C LYS A 270 12.93 -25.46 10.24
N LYS A 271 13.94 -25.72 9.40
CA LYS A 271 14.48 -27.08 9.18
C LYS A 271 15.16 -27.65 10.43
N LEU A 272 15.82 -26.81 11.23
CA LEU A 272 16.48 -27.23 12.46
C LEU A 272 15.44 -27.51 13.55
N GLU A 273 14.43 -26.67 13.71
CA GLU A 273 13.33 -26.82 14.68
C GLU A 273 12.55 -28.13 14.43
N LYS A 274 12.14 -28.39 13.19
CA LYS A 274 11.50 -29.68 12.81
C LYS A 274 12.40 -30.90 13.05
N ALA A 275 13.71 -30.75 12.87
CA ALA A 275 14.67 -31.82 13.15
C ALA A 275 14.84 -32.06 14.65
N THR A 276 14.73 -31.03 15.48
CA THR A 276 14.77 -31.17 16.95
C THR A 276 13.49 -31.76 17.50
N GLU A 277 12.31 -31.33 17.02
CA GLU A 277 11.01 -31.86 17.44
C GLU A 277 10.84 -33.35 17.10
N SER A 278 11.24 -33.75 15.88
CA SER A 278 11.24 -35.16 15.47
C SER A 278 12.22 -36.02 16.27
N ALA A 279 13.33 -35.46 16.75
CA ALA A 279 14.27 -36.17 17.62
C ALA A 279 13.74 -36.32 19.06
N THR A 280 13.03 -35.32 19.58
CA THR A 280 12.40 -35.39 20.91
C THR A 280 11.16 -36.28 20.93
N ALA A 281 10.40 -36.38 19.84
CA ALA A 281 9.24 -37.28 19.75
C ALA A 281 9.63 -38.78 19.59
N ALA A 282 10.90 -39.06 19.26
CA ALA A 282 11.42 -40.41 19.04
C ALA A 282 12.21 -41.00 20.23
N SER A 283 12.36 -40.25 21.33
CA SER A 283 12.99 -40.69 22.59
C SER A 283 11.96 -40.97 23.68
#